data_AF-H8KD93-F1
#
_entry.id   AF-H8KD93-F1
#
_cell.length_a   1.000
_cell.length_b   1.000
_cell.length_c   1.000
_cell.angle_alpha   90.00
_cell.angle_beta   90.00
_cell.angle_gamma   90.00
#
_symmetry.space_group_name_H-M   'P 1'
#
loop_
_entity.id
_entity.type
_entity.pdbx_description
1 polymer ?
#
loop_
_entity_poly.entity_id
_entity_poly.type
_entity_poly.pdbx_seq_one_letter_code
_entity_poly.pdbx_strand_id
1 'polypeptide(L)'
;MESVDDIVANLPQYEEFIKKDDGLFKDFVELGTVNTRYVKEPSQKERTAILELLSAVPIDFEYLQKEIELPLPIIYTVILELELAGTVMRHAGNKISLVYNK
;
A
#
# COMPACT_ATOMS: atom_id res chain seq x y z
N MET A 1 26.34 -8.84 -24.71
CA MET A 1 25.30 -8.26 -23.84
C MET A 1 24.06 -8.20 -24.70
N GLU A 2 22.98 -8.90 -24.33
CA GLU A 2 21.67 -8.67 -24.97
C GLU A 2 21.26 -7.20 -24.77
N SER A 3 20.69 -6.58 -25.80
CA SER A 3 20.15 -5.22 -25.68
C SER A 3 18.90 -5.25 -24.81
N VAL A 4 18.60 -4.12 -24.15
CA VAL A 4 17.31 -3.92 -23.47
C VAL A 4 16.15 -4.17 -24.43
N ASP A 5 16.33 -3.82 -25.71
CA ASP A 5 15.34 -4.04 -26.77
C ASP A 5 15.07 -5.53 -27.03
N ASP A 6 16.10 -6.39 -26.93
CA ASP A 6 15.98 -7.83 -27.16
C ASP A 6 15.18 -8.52 -26.04
N ILE A 7 15.32 -8.03 -24.81
CA ILE A 7 14.58 -8.52 -23.64
C ILE A 7 13.10 -8.12 -23.74
N VAL A 8 12.82 -6.88 -24.15
CA VAL A 8 11.44 -6.39 -24.33
C VAL A 8 10.74 -7.11 -25.49
N ALA A 9 11.45 -7.43 -26.57
CA ALA A 9 10.90 -8.18 -27.69
C ALA A 9 10.52 -9.63 -27.34
N ASN A 10 11.23 -10.24 -26.39
CA ASN A 10 11.00 -11.62 -25.95
C ASN A 10 10.12 -11.73 -24.70
N LEU A 11 9.78 -10.61 -24.05
CA LEU A 11 8.77 -10.60 -23.00
C LEU A 11 7.41 -10.88 -23.63
N PRO A 12 6.72 -11.95 -23.23
CA PRO A 12 5.37 -12.18 -23.70
C PRO A 12 4.51 -10.97 -23.33
N GLN A 13 3.94 -10.33 -24.34
CA GLN A 13 3.19 -9.07 -24.22
C GLN A 13 2.11 -9.28 -23.16
N TYR A 14 2.13 -8.48 -22.10
CA TYR A 14 1.20 -8.57 -20.98
C TYR A 14 -0.27 -8.63 -21.44
N GLU A 15 -0.59 -7.93 -22.54
CA GLU A 15 -1.92 -7.94 -23.16
C GLU A 15 -2.32 -9.28 -23.76
N GLU A 16 -1.36 -10.08 -24.23
CA GLU A 16 -1.59 -11.41 -24.81
C GLU A 16 -1.90 -12.44 -23.73
N PHE A 17 -1.33 -12.30 -22.53
CA PHE A 17 -1.68 -13.13 -21.37
C PHE A 17 -3.10 -12.90 -20.88
N ILE A 18 -3.59 -11.65 -20.89
CA ILE A 18 -4.98 -11.35 -20.52
C ILE A 18 -5.95 -11.87 -21.58
N LYS A 19 -5.60 -11.78 -22.86
CA LYS A 19 -6.46 -12.27 -23.97
C LYS A 19 -6.56 -13.79 -24.03
N LYS A 20 -5.58 -14.50 -23.49
CA LYS A 20 -5.52 -15.98 -23.45
C LYS A 20 -5.95 -16.56 -22.09
N ASP A 21 -6.48 -15.71 -21.21
CA ASP A 21 -7.07 -16.15 -19.96
C ASP A 21 -8.45 -16.76 -20.23
N ASP A 22 -8.57 -18.07 -20.02
CA ASP A 22 -9.82 -18.83 -20.16
C ASP A 22 -10.79 -18.58 -18.98
N GLY A 23 -10.74 -17.38 -18.40
CA GLY A 23 -11.50 -16.98 -17.21
C GLY A 23 -10.82 -17.29 -15.88
N LEU A 24 -9.64 -17.93 -15.88
CA LEU A 24 -8.95 -18.29 -14.65
C LEU A 24 -8.52 -17.04 -13.86
N PHE A 25 -7.84 -16.09 -14.50
CA PHE A 25 -7.47 -14.81 -13.88
C PHE A 25 -8.69 -13.93 -13.57
N LYS A 26 -9.73 -14.00 -14.38
CA LYS A 26 -10.99 -13.28 -14.13
C LYS A 26 -11.72 -13.79 -12.88
N ASP A 27 -11.83 -15.11 -12.73
CA ASP A 27 -12.40 -15.77 -11.55
C ASP A 27 -11.57 -15.46 -10.30
N PHE A 28 -10.24 -15.40 -10.43
CA PHE A 28 -9.36 -15.03 -9.32
C PHE A 28 -9.48 -13.56 -8.89
N VAL A 29 -9.79 -12.65 -9.82
CA VAL A 29 -10.09 -11.24 -9.56
C VAL A 29 -11.48 -11.08 -8.93
N GLU A 30 -12.48 -11.84 -9.39
CA GLU A 30 -13.84 -11.84 -8.82
C GLU A 30 -13.94 -12.57 -7.47
N LEU A 31 -13.13 -13.60 -7.23
CA LEU A 31 -13.03 -14.34 -5.96
C LEU A 31 -12.10 -13.68 -4.93
N GLY A 32 -11.39 -12.60 -5.28
CA GLY A 32 -10.45 -11.92 -4.39
C GLY A 32 -9.26 -12.79 -3.94
N THR A 33 -8.97 -13.88 -4.65
CA THR A 33 -7.98 -14.91 -4.26
C THR A 33 -6.63 -14.76 -4.97
N VAL A 34 -6.53 -13.94 -6.03
CA VAL A 34 -5.23 -13.45 -6.54
C VAL A 34 -5.04 -12.00 -6.10
N ASN A 35 -4.34 -11.85 -4.98
CA ASN A 35 -3.84 -10.56 -4.49
C ASN A 35 -2.62 -10.13 -5.32
N THR A 36 -2.77 -9.93 -6.64
CA THR A 36 -1.75 -9.25 -7.45
C THR A 36 -1.83 -7.75 -7.22
N ARG A 37 -1.35 -7.33 -6.04
CA ARG A 37 -0.62 -6.08 -5.76
C ARG A 37 -0.97 -4.81 -6.57
N TYR A 38 -2.22 -4.55 -6.93
CA TYR A 38 -2.71 -3.17 -7.07
C TYR A 38 -3.15 -2.70 -5.68
N VAL A 39 -2.19 -2.53 -4.78
CA VAL A 39 -2.42 -1.67 -3.62
C VAL A 39 -2.56 -0.28 -4.22
N LYS A 40 -3.81 0.21 -4.30
CA LYS A 40 -4.10 1.58 -4.70
C LYS A 40 -3.12 2.49 -3.96
N GLU A 41 -2.39 3.34 -4.68
CA GLU A 41 -1.53 4.32 -4.04
C GLU A 41 -2.41 5.22 -3.14
N PRO A 42 -1.99 5.53 -1.89
CA PRO A 42 -2.71 6.49 -1.08
C PRO A 42 -2.88 7.80 -1.86
N SER A 43 -4.04 8.43 -1.74
CA SER A 43 -4.28 9.78 -2.23
C SER A 43 -3.76 10.81 -1.24
N GLN A 44 -3.60 12.06 -1.66
CA GLN A 44 -3.25 13.14 -0.74
C GLN A 44 -4.28 13.31 0.39
N LYS A 45 -5.58 13.09 0.09
CA LYS A 45 -6.65 13.15 1.09
C LYS A 45 -6.48 12.07 2.17
N GLU A 46 -6.14 10.85 1.78
CA GLU A 46 -5.90 9.74 2.72
C GLU A 46 -4.66 10.00 3.58
N ARG A 47 -3.59 10.56 3.00
CA ARG A 47 -2.39 10.98 3.76
C ARG A 47 -2.73 12.04 4.80
N THR A 48 -3.46 13.08 4.41
CA THR A 48 -3.88 14.15 5.32
C THR A 48 -4.78 13.61 6.43
N ALA A 49 -5.76 12.76 6.12
CA ALA A 49 -6.67 12.19 7.11
C ALA A 49 -5.93 11.34 8.16
N ILE A 50 -4.94 10.54 7.74
CA ILE A 50 -4.11 9.78 8.68
C ILE A 50 -3.31 10.74 9.57
N LEU A 51 -2.63 11.72 8.97
CA LEU A 51 -1.79 12.66 9.71
C LEU A 51 -2.58 13.46 10.75
N GLU A 52 -3.81 13.87 10.45
CA GLU A 52 -4.69 14.63 11.34
C GLU A 52 -5.12 13.84 12.59
N LEU A 53 -5.15 12.50 12.54
CA LEU A 53 -5.43 11.65 13.70
C LEU A 53 -4.21 11.35 14.57
N LEU A 54 -3.00 11.63 14.08
CA LEU A 54 -1.78 11.35 14.84
C LEU A 54 -1.51 12.43 15.88
N SER A 55 -0.97 12.00 17.02
CA SER A 55 -0.53 12.89 18.09
C SER A 55 0.74 12.38 18.76
N ALA A 56 1.22 13.07 19.79
CA ALA A 56 2.31 12.59 20.64
C ALA A 56 1.96 11.30 21.39
N VAL A 57 0.67 11.00 21.56
CA VAL A 57 0.20 9.84 22.32
C VAL A 57 0.21 8.60 21.41
N PRO A 58 0.87 7.50 21.79
CA PRO A 58 0.89 6.29 20.98
C PRO A 58 -0.50 5.66 20.84
N ILE A 59 -0.96 5.50 19.59
CA ILE A 59 -2.21 4.83 19.21
C ILE A 59 -1.91 3.55 18.44
N ASP A 60 -2.85 2.61 18.43
CA ASP A 60 -2.72 1.38 17.63
C ASP A 60 -3.32 1.54 16.22
N PHE A 61 -2.89 0.67 15.31
CA PHE A 61 -3.42 0.65 13.93
C PHE A 61 -4.90 0.28 13.85
N GLU A 62 -5.43 -0.45 14.85
CA GLU A 62 -6.85 -0.81 14.90
C GLU A 62 -7.71 0.43 15.16
N TYR A 63 -7.27 1.33 16.04
CA TYR A 63 -7.90 2.64 16.22
C TYR A 63 -7.89 3.47 14.93
N LEU A 64 -6.74 3.59 14.26
CA LEU A 64 -6.66 4.29 12.96
C LEU A 64 -7.60 3.71 11.90
N GLN A 65 -7.69 2.39 11.83
CA GLN A 65 -8.58 1.72 10.89
C GLN A 65 -10.05 2.00 11.17
N LYS A 66 -10.44 2.03 12.45
CA LYS A 66 -11.81 2.32 12.89
C LYS A 66 -12.23 3.76 12.60
N GLU A 67 -11.33 4.73 12.79
CA GLU A 67 -11.66 6.16 12.66
C GLU A 67 -11.70 6.64 11.20
N ILE A 68 -10.81 6.13 10.32
CA ILE A 68 -10.70 6.62 8.93
C ILE A 68 -11.41 5.68 7.94
N GLU A 69 -11.80 4.48 8.39
CA GLU A 69 -12.42 3.45 7.55
C GLU A 69 -11.58 3.09 6.30
N LEU A 70 -10.25 3.22 6.39
CA LEU A 70 -9.33 2.88 5.30
C LEU A 70 -8.84 1.43 5.39
N PRO A 71 -8.56 0.77 4.24
CA PRO A 71 -7.90 -0.51 4.23
C PRO A 71 -6.53 -0.44 4.92
N LEU A 72 -6.20 -1.44 5.75
CA LEU A 72 -4.90 -1.53 6.42
C LEU A 72 -3.69 -1.34 5.48
N PRO A 73 -3.67 -1.88 4.23
CA PRO A 73 -2.56 -1.61 3.31
C PRO A 73 -2.31 -0.12 3.01
N ILE A 74 -3.37 0.70 2.91
CA ILE A 74 -3.26 2.16 2.72
C ILE A 74 -2.66 2.79 3.97
N ILE A 75 -3.19 2.43 5.15
CA ILE A 75 -2.71 2.94 6.44
C ILE A 75 -1.24 2.59 6.63
N TYR A 76 -0.85 1.33 6.42
CA TYR A 76 0.54 0.89 6.55
C TYR A 76 1.46 1.60 5.57
N THR A 77 1.02 1.84 4.33
CA THR A 77 1.81 2.55 3.33
C THR A 77 2.07 3.99 3.75
N VAL A 78 1.03 4.72 4.17
CA VAL A 78 1.19 6.11 4.62
C VAL A 78 2.03 6.20 5.90
N ILE A 79 1.83 5.28 6.86
CA ILE A 79 2.67 5.26 8.07
C ILE A 79 4.13 5.00 7.70
N LEU A 80 4.41 4.08 6.78
CA LEU A 80 5.78 3.84 6.30
C LEU A 80 6.39 5.09 5.65
N GLU A 81 5.64 5.82 4.81
CA GLU A 81 6.09 7.09 4.22
C GLU A 81 6.47 8.10 5.31
N LEU A 82 5.64 8.25 6.34
CA LEU A 82 5.87 9.17 7.46
C LEU A 82 7.04 8.73 8.35
N GLU A 83 7.25 7.41 8.54
CA GLU A 83 8.39 6.86 9.29
C GLU A 83 9.70 7.18 8.58
N LEU A 84 9.74 6.97 7.25
CA LEU A 84 10.91 7.30 6.43
C LEU A 84 11.20 8.81 6.41
N ALA A 85 10.17 9.65 6.52
CA ALA A 85 10.31 11.09 6.69
C ALA A 85 10.70 11.53 8.12
N GLY A 86 10.80 10.58 9.09
CA GLY A 86 11.07 10.88 10.49
C GLY A 86 9.95 11.63 11.22
N THR A 87 8.73 11.63 10.66
CA THR A 87 7.57 12.33 11.22
C THR A 87 6.85 11.51 12.29
N VAL A 88 6.88 10.18 12.16
CA VAL A 88 6.26 9.26 13.12
C VAL A 88 7.27 8.20 13.56
N MET A 89 6.98 7.56 14.69
CA MET A 89 7.76 6.43 15.20
C MET A 89 6.86 5.31 15.68
N ARG A 90 7.34 4.07 15.56
CA ARG A 90 6.72 2.89 16.15
C ARG A 90 7.15 2.69 17.59
N HIS A 91 6.22 2.13 18.36
CA HIS A 91 6.39 1.71 19.73
C HIS A 91 6.09 0.21 19.86
N ALA A 92 6.49 -0.38 20.98
CA ALA A 92 6.11 -1.75 21.31
C ALA A 92 4.58 -1.93 21.31
N GLY A 93 4.11 -3.13 20.97
CA GLY A 93 2.68 -3.42 20.91
C GLY A 93 1.97 -2.88 19.66
N ASN A 94 2.68 -2.69 18.56
CA ASN A 94 2.14 -2.20 17.28
C ASN A 94 1.44 -0.83 17.41
N LYS A 95 2.05 0.08 18.16
CA LYS A 95 1.58 1.46 18.33
C LYS A 95 2.45 2.45 17.57
N ILE A 96 1.88 3.59 17.22
CA ILE A 96 2.52 4.68 16.46
C ILE A 96 2.20 6.02 17.11
N SER A 97 3.12 6.98 16.99
CA SER A 97 2.89 8.38 17.41
C SER A 97 3.68 9.34 16.51
N LEU A 98 3.33 10.62 16.53
CA LEU A 98 4.17 11.68 16.00
C LEU A 98 5.48 11.77 16.79
N VAL A 99 6.56 12.09 16.08
CA VAL A 99 7.85 12.48 16.66
C VAL A 99 7.83 13.99 16.87
N TYR A 100 7.90 14.43 18.12
CA TYR A 100 8.15 15.84 18.44
C TYR A 100 9.66 16.07 18.58
N ASN A 101 10.36 16.16 17.46
CA ASN A 101 11.69 16.75 17.48
C ASN A 101 11.53 18.28 17.47
N LYS A 102 12.01 18.92 18.53
CA LYS A 102 12.21 20.37 18.59
C LYS A 102 13.40 20.78 17.74
#